data_AF-A0A968PF94-F1
#
_entry.id   AF-A0A968PF94-F1
#
_cell.length_a   1.000
_cell.length_b   1.000
_cell.length_c   1.000
_cell.angle_alpha   90.00
_cell.angle_beta   90.00
_cell.angle_gamma   90.00
#
_symmetry.space_group_name_H-M   'P 1'
#
loop_
_entity.id
_entity.type
_entity.pdbx_description
1 polymer ?
#
loop_
_entity_poly.entity_id
_entity_poly.type
_entity_poly.pdbx_seq_one_letter_code
_entity_poly.pdbx_strand_id
1 'polypeptide(L)' 'MLAAMHWIGGHFPRSQRRTNIQMIKDGTVTEVLAPTGRQIQRTASINHGFYFVRLVESL' A
#
# COMPACT_ATOMS: atom_id res chain seq x y z
N MET A 1 -7.29 11.35 11.90
CA MET A 1 -6.41 11.44 13.10
C MET A 1 -4.95 11.05 12.82
N LEU A 2 -4.62 10.45 11.67
CA LEU A 2 -3.24 10.08 11.30
C LEU A 2 -2.41 11.26 10.76
N ALA A 3 -3.05 12.20 10.04
CA ALA A 3 -2.39 13.38 9.46
C ALA A 3 -1.85 14.36 10.52
N ALA A 4 -2.54 14.52 11.65
CA ALA A 4 -2.10 15.39 12.74
C ALA A 4 -0.82 14.86 13.44
N MET A 5 -0.64 13.54 13.49
CA MET A 5 0.54 12.89 14.08
C MET A 5 1.80 13.01 13.21
N HIS A 6 1.65 13.23 11.91
CA HIS A 6 2.78 13.46 10.99
C HIS A 6 3.28 14.91 11.00
N TRP A 7 2.40 15.88 11.31
CA TRP A 7 2.74 17.30 11.24
C TRP A 7 3.46 17.81 12.49
N ILE A 8 3.17 17.22 13.66
CA ILE A 8 3.84 17.53 14.93
C ILE A 8 4.99 16.53 15.15
N GLY A 9 6.09 16.73 14.44
CA GLY A 9 7.42 16.17 14.73
C GLY A 9 7.51 14.83 15.49
N GLY A 10 7.43 13.71 14.77
CA GLY A 10 8.31 12.56 15.03
C GLY A 10 8.15 11.77 16.34
N HIS A 11 7.06 11.89 17.11
CA HIS A 11 6.82 11.05 18.30
C HIS A 11 5.65 10.07 18.11
N PHE A 12 5.91 8.98 17.39
CA PHE A 12 5.03 7.80 17.41
C PHE A 12 5.14 7.11 18.78
N PRO A 13 4.03 6.87 19.50
CA PRO A 13 4.06 6.09 20.75
C PRO A 13 4.73 4.75 20.50
N ARG A 14 5.64 4.32 21.38
CA ARG A 14 6.42 3.08 21.21
C ARG A 14 5.56 1.83 20.92
N SER A 15 4.30 1.82 21.38
CA SER A 15 3.33 0.75 21.14
C SER A 15 2.69 0.76 19.74
N GLN A 16 2.68 1.89 19.03
CA GLN A 16 2.09 2.07 17.68
C GLN A 16 3.13 2.30 16.59
N ARG A 17 4.40 2.48 16.96
CA ARG A 17 5.53 2.72 16.06
C ARG A 17 5.81 1.57 15.08
N ARG A 18 5.25 0.39 15.32
CA ARG A 18 5.47 -0.81 14.50
C ARG A 18 4.32 -1.08 13.52
N THR A 19 3.81 -0.04 12.87
CA THR A 19 3.06 -0.26 11.62
C THR A 19 4.11 -0.50 10.54
N ASN A 20 4.51 -1.76 10.35
CA ASN A 20 5.40 -2.11 9.24
C ASN A 20 4.58 -1.99 7.96
N ILE A 21 4.69 -0.83 7.29
CA ILE A 21 4.10 -0.61 5.98
C ILE A 21 4.95 -1.38 4.98
N GLN A 22 4.54 -2.61 4.71
CA GLN A 22 5.15 -3.42 3.67
C GLN A 22 4.54 -3.00 2.33
N MET A 23 5.29 -2.23 1.57
CA MET A 23 4.96 -1.98 0.18
C MET A 23 5.24 -3.22 -0.65
N ILE A 24 4.24 -3.68 -1.39
CA ILE A 24 4.39 -4.76 -2.34
C ILE A 24 4.92 -4.13 -3.64
N LYS A 25 5.98 -4.71 -4.21
CA LYS A 25 6.46 -4.30 -5.53
C LYS A 25 5.44 -4.71 -6.58
N ASP A 26 5.29 -3.89 -7.62
CA ASP A 26 4.36 -4.16 -8.71
C ASP A 26 4.57 -5.54 -9.35
N GLY A 27 5.82 -5.91 -9.59
CA GLY A 27 6.18 -7.23 -10.15
C GLY A 27 5.75 -8.40 -9.27
N THR A 28 5.77 -8.23 -7.93
CA THR A 28 5.36 -9.27 -6.99
C THR A 28 3.87 -9.58 -7.09
N VAL A 29 3.02 -8.58 -7.36
CA VAL A 29 1.58 -8.82 -7.55
C VAL A 29 1.33 -9.68 -8.79
N THR A 30 2.02 -9.37 -9.89
CA THR A 30 1.92 -10.15 -11.14
C THR A 30 2.47 -11.57 -10.96
N GLU A 31 3.63 -11.72 -10.31
CA GLU A 31 4.25 -13.02 -10.03
C GLU A 31 3.34 -13.93 -9.18
N VAL A 32 2.67 -13.37 -8.16
CA VAL A 32 1.76 -14.12 -7.29
C VAL A 32 0.47 -14.51 -8.03
N LEU A 33 0.00 -13.70 -8.97
CA LEU A 33 -1.20 -14.01 -9.76
C LEU A 33 -0.93 -14.98 -10.91
N ALA A 34 0.27 -14.98 -11.49
CA ALA A 34 0.66 -15.86 -12.60
C ALA A 34 0.27 -17.36 -12.44
N PRO A 35 0.52 -18.03 -11.30
CA PRO A 35 0.15 -19.44 -11.13
C PRO A 35 -1.37 -19.69 -11.08
N THR A 36 -2.18 -18.65 -10.86
CA THR A 36 -3.64 -18.78 -10.85
C THR A 36 -4.26 -18.73 -12.25
N GLY A 37 -3.45 -18.53 -13.29
CA GLY A 37 -3.92 -18.30 -14.67
C GLY A 37 -4.60 -16.95 -14.86
N ARG A 38 -4.67 -16.12 -13.81
CA ARG A 38 -5.29 -14.80 -13.86
C ARG A 38 -4.32 -13.75 -14.34
N GLN A 39 -4.85 -12.79 -15.07
CA GLN A 39 -4.08 -11.65 -15.56
C GLN A 39 -4.57 -10.36 -14.95
N ILE A 40 -3.65 -9.43 -14.72
CA ILE A 40 -4.00 -8.07 -14.32
C ILE A 40 -4.55 -7.35 -15.55
N GLN A 41 -5.80 -6.92 -15.48
CA GLN A 41 -6.48 -6.28 -16.62
C GLN A 41 -6.49 -4.76 -16.47
N ARG A 42 -6.70 -4.27 -15.25
CA ARG A 42 -6.74 -2.84 -14.96
C ARG A 42 -6.01 -2.54 -13.67
N THR A 43 -5.41 -1.36 -13.64
CA THR A 43 -4.82 -0.80 -12.44
C THR A 43 -5.29 0.64 -12.27
N ALA A 44 -5.50 1.05 -11.02
CA ALA A 44 -5.82 2.42 -10.68
C ALA A 44 -5.03 2.86 -9.46
N SER A 45 -4.54 4.10 -9.47
CA SER A 45 -3.79 4.67 -8.35
C SER A 45 -4.64 5.71 -7.64
N ILE A 46 -4.76 5.57 -6.32
CA ILE A 46 -5.40 6.54 -5.44
C ILE A 46 -4.31 7.17 -4.58
N ASN A 47 -4.10 8.47 -4.77
CA ASN A 47 -3.11 9.26 -4.05
C ASN A 47 -3.82 10.39 -3.31
N HIS A 48 -3.71 10.41 -1.98
CA HIS A 48 -4.28 11.47 -1.15
C HIS A 48 -3.42 11.71 0.10
N GLY A 49 -2.73 12.85 0.18
CA GLY A 49 -1.80 13.13 1.27
C GLY A 49 -0.70 12.08 1.36
N PHE A 50 -0.64 11.36 2.49
CA PHE A 50 0.32 10.27 2.73
C PHE A 50 -0.22 8.88 2.32
N TYR A 51 -1.41 8.81 1.73
CA TYR A 51 -2.01 7.55 1.27
C TYR A 51 -1.71 7.35 -0.20
N PHE A 52 -1.01 6.25 -0.49
CA PHE A 52 -0.70 5.78 -1.84
C PHE A 52 -1.19 4.34 -1.94
N VAL A 53 -2.27 4.14 -2.69
CA VAL A 53 -2.89 2.82 -2.86
C VAL A 53 -2.98 2.51 -4.34
N ARG A 54 -2.61 1.29 -4.72
CA ARG A 54 -2.85 0.76 -6.06
C ARG A 54 -3.94 -0.29 -6.01
N LEU A 55 -5.02 -0.06 -6.76
CA LEU A 55 -6.07 -1.03 -7.02
C LEU A 55 -5.69 -1.85 -8.26
N VAL A 56 -5.93 -3.16 -8.19
CA VAL A 56 -5.60 -4.11 -9.25
C VAL A 56 -6.84 -4.97 -9.50
N GLU A 57 -7.32 -5.00 -10.75
CA GLU A 57 -8.38 -5.89 -11.22
C GLU A 57 -7.75 -7.11 -11.89
N SER A 58 -8.20 -8.31 -11.51
CA SER A 58 -7.68 -9.57 -12.03
C SER A 58 -8.80 -10.54 -12.37
N LEU A 59 -8.79 -11.01 -13.63
CA LEU A 59 -9.69 -12.00 -14.19
C LEU A 59 -8.94 -13.30 -14.45
#